data_AF-A0A2V7HS35-F1
#
_entry.id   AF-A0A2V7HS35-F1
#
_cell.length_a   1.000
_cell.length_b   1.000
_cell.length_c   1.000
_cell.angle_alpha   90.00
_cell.angle_beta   90.00
_cell.angle_gamma   90.00
#
_symmetry.space_group_name_H-M   'P 1'
#
loop_
_entity.id
_entity.type
_entity.pdbx_description
1 polymer ?
#
loop_
_entity_poly.entity_id
_entity_poly.type
_entity_poly.pdbx_seq_one_letter_code
_entity_poly.pdbx_strand_id
1 'polypeptide(L)'
;MTRWTLALGAVLVLGAIVSVAVARALGWSGTRLSVLGSVIALWLTAYVLWGFAGGLAAHYGLIARYDGAFFAALAVAGGAWQYRTQVSRGRDRGLTVFVAGQLLWLVVVMARNGLLIP
;
A
#
# COMPACT_ATOMS: atom_id res chain seq x y z
N MET A 1 25.90 -6.71 -7.25
CA MET A 1 24.76 -5.83 -6.90
C MET A 1 23.60 -6.57 -6.24
N THR A 2 23.46 -7.90 -6.42
CA THR A 2 22.33 -8.75 -6.02
C THR A 2 22.09 -8.93 -4.50
N ARG A 3 23.14 -8.85 -3.68
CA ARG A 3 23.05 -9.10 -2.22
C ARG A 3 22.36 -7.99 -1.45
N TRP A 4 22.51 -6.74 -1.89
CA TRP A 4 21.93 -5.58 -1.21
C TRP A 4 20.45 -5.40 -1.53
N THR A 5 20.04 -5.70 -2.76
CA THR A 5 18.61 -5.74 -3.16
C THR A 5 17.84 -6.83 -2.44
N LEU A 6 18.44 -8.02 -2.25
CA LEU A 6 17.83 -9.09 -1.46
C LEU A 6 17.74 -8.74 0.03
N ALA A 7 18.78 -8.09 0.58
CA ALA A 7 18.76 -7.63 1.98
C ALA A 7 17.68 -6.55 2.20
N LEU A 8 17.55 -5.58 1.30
CA LEU A 8 16.49 -4.57 1.36
C LEU A 8 15.09 -5.18 1.20
N GLY A 9 14.92 -6.10 0.24
CA GLY A 9 13.67 -6.85 0.07
C GLY A 9 13.30 -7.66 1.32
N ALA A 10 14.28 -8.35 1.92
CA ALA A 10 14.09 -9.11 3.15
C ALA A 10 13.71 -8.18 4.32
N VAL A 11 14.37 -7.03 4.48
CA VAL A 11 14.05 -6.05 5.54
C VAL A 11 12.64 -5.49 5.39
N LEU A 12 12.19 -5.22 4.16
CA LEU A 12 10.85 -4.72 3.89
C LEU A 12 9.78 -5.78 4.16
N VAL A 13 10.02 -7.03 3.74
CA VAL A 13 9.12 -8.15 4.01
C VAL A 13 9.06 -8.46 5.51
N LEU A 14 10.21 -8.51 6.18
CA LEU A 14 10.29 -8.74 7.63
C LEU A 14 9.66 -7.58 8.40
N GLY A 15 9.87 -6.33 7.98
CA GLY A 15 9.23 -5.16 8.57
C GLY A 15 7.71 -5.20 8.44
N ALA A 16 7.18 -5.62 7.28
CA ALA A 16 5.75 -5.82 7.07
C ALA A 16 5.19 -6.93 7.97
N ILE A 17 5.87 -8.08 8.05
CA ILE A 17 5.47 -9.21 8.91
C ILE A 17 5.47 -8.80 10.39
N VAL A 18 6.52 -8.11 10.84
CA VAL A 18 6.65 -7.62 12.23
C VAL A 18 5.55 -6.61 12.54
N SER A 19 5.26 -5.67 11.63
CA SER A 19 4.18 -4.68 11.83
C SER A 19 2.82 -5.35 11.99
N VAL A 20 2.53 -6.39 11.19
CA VAL A 20 1.28 -7.17 11.27
C VAL A 20 1.23 -8.03 12.54
N ALA A 21 2.36 -8.63 12.92
CA ALA A 21 2.46 -9.45 14.14
C ALA A 21 2.29 -8.60 15.40
N VAL A 22 2.91 -7.41 15.46
CA VAL A 22 2.75 -6.43 16.54
C VAL A 22 1.30 -5.95 16.62
N ALA A 23 0.66 -5.65 15.48
CA ALA A 23 -0.74 -5.26 15.44
C ALA A 23 -1.70 -6.36 15.96
N ARG A 24 -1.35 -7.64 15.78
CA ARG A 24 -2.10 -8.78 16.34
C ARG A 24 -1.79 -9.03 17.82
N ALA A 25 -0.53 -8.92 18.22
CA ALA A 25 -0.08 -9.18 19.59
C ALA A 25 -0.59 -8.14 20.60
N LEU A 26 -0.83 -6.89 20.17
CA LEU A 26 -1.34 -5.84 21.06
C LEU A 26 -2.81 -6.02 21.48
N GLY A 27 -3.54 -7.01 20.97
CA GLY A 27 -4.84 -7.38 21.54
C GLY A 27 -5.86 -6.23 21.60
N TRP A 28 -5.83 -5.29 20.64
CA TRP A 28 -6.71 -4.12 20.60
C TRP A 28 -8.13 -4.47 20.15
N SER A 29 -8.82 -5.31 20.92
CA SER A 29 -10.20 -5.76 20.73
C SER A 29 -11.26 -4.69 21.07
N GLY A 30 -10.93 -3.42 20.85
CA GLY A 30 -11.89 -2.31 20.83
C GLY A 30 -12.21 -1.95 19.38
N THR A 31 -13.47 -2.14 18.98
CA THR A 31 -13.99 -2.25 17.61
C THR A 31 -13.52 -1.21 16.58
N ARG A 32 -13.00 -0.04 17.01
CA ARG A 32 -12.52 1.04 16.14
C ARG A 32 -10.99 1.10 16.00
N LEU A 33 -10.25 0.81 17.06
CA LEU A 33 -8.77 0.81 17.05
C LEU A 33 -8.24 -0.39 16.25
N SER A 34 -8.88 -1.55 16.34
CA SER A 34 -8.58 -2.70 15.49
C SER A 34 -8.78 -2.38 14.00
N VAL A 35 -9.88 -1.68 13.67
CA VAL A 35 -10.16 -1.24 12.30
C VAL A 35 -9.08 -0.29 11.84
N LEU A 36 -8.75 0.73 12.63
CA LEU A 36 -7.70 1.69 12.29
C LEU A 36 -6.35 0.99 12.06
N GLY A 37 -5.93 0.10 12.97
CA GLY A 37 -4.71 -0.68 12.83
C GLY A 37 -4.68 -1.54 11.57
N SER A 38 -5.82 -2.16 11.21
CA SER A 38 -5.93 -2.94 9.98
C SER A 38 -5.81 -2.09 8.72
N VAL A 39 -6.39 -0.88 8.72
CA VAL A 39 -6.31 0.06 7.60
C VAL A 39 -4.87 0.54 7.44
N ILE A 40 -4.23 0.96 8.53
CA ILE A 40 -2.83 1.39 8.51
C ILE A 40 -1.94 0.27 7.98
N ALA A 41 -2.11 -0.97 8.46
CA ALA A 41 -1.33 -2.11 8.01
C ALA A 41 -1.51 -2.38 6.51
N LEU A 42 -2.75 -2.31 6.00
CA LEU A 42 -3.03 -2.50 4.56
C LEU A 42 -2.35 -1.44 3.70
N TRP A 43 -2.49 -0.17 4.03
CA TRP A 43 -1.91 0.93 3.26
C TRP A 43 -0.39 1.01 3.35
N LEU A 44 0.18 0.69 4.52
CA LEU A 44 1.64 0.61 4.68
C LEU A 44 2.22 -0.55 3.86
N THR A 45 1.55 -1.70 3.89
CA THR A 45 1.93 -2.86 3.06
C THR A 45 1.86 -2.50 1.58
N ALA A 46 0.77 -1.86 1.14
CA ALA A 46 0.64 -1.39 -0.24
C ALA A 46 1.74 -0.39 -0.61
N TYR A 47 2.10 0.54 0.28
CA TYR A 47 3.16 1.51 0.06
C TYR A 47 4.51 0.85 -0.20
N VAL A 48 4.85 -0.14 0.61
CA VAL A 48 6.07 -0.93 0.45
C VAL A 48 6.05 -1.73 -0.84
N LEU A 49 4.95 -2.44 -1.13
CA LEU A 49 4.83 -3.27 -2.33
C LEU A 49 4.89 -2.44 -3.61
N TRP A 50 4.18 -1.32 -3.67
CA TRP A 50 4.22 -0.43 -4.84
C TRP A 50 5.58 0.26 -4.98
N GLY A 51 6.21 0.67 -3.87
CA GLY A 51 7.57 1.20 -3.88
C GLY A 51 8.57 0.19 -4.47
N PHE A 52 8.48 -1.07 -4.05
CA PHE A 52 9.31 -2.13 -4.57
C PHE A 52 9.00 -2.44 -6.04
N ALA A 53 7.73 -2.69 -6.39
CA ALA A 53 7.31 -3.04 -7.74
C ALA A 53 7.60 -1.91 -8.74
N GLY A 54 7.32 -0.66 -8.37
CA GLY A 54 7.63 0.53 -9.17
C GLY A 54 9.13 0.74 -9.32
N GLY A 55 9.91 0.57 -8.25
CA GLY A 55 11.37 0.62 -8.31
C GLY A 55 11.95 -0.46 -9.22
N LEU A 56 11.41 -1.68 -9.15
CA LEU A 56 11.82 -2.81 -9.99
C LEU A 56 11.46 -2.56 -11.46
N ALA A 57 10.24 -2.10 -11.72
CA ALA A 57 9.78 -1.76 -13.07
C ALA A 57 10.63 -0.63 -13.68
N ALA A 58 11.01 0.39 -12.90
CA ALA A 58 11.92 1.44 -13.35
C ALA A 58 13.33 0.90 -13.60
N HIS A 59 13.83 0.00 -12.75
CA HIS A 59 15.14 -0.62 -12.92
C HIS A 59 15.26 -1.44 -14.20
N TYR A 60 14.19 -2.14 -14.60
CA TYR A 60 14.13 -2.91 -15.84
C TYR A 60 13.63 -2.11 -17.06
N GLY A 61 13.41 -0.80 -16.92
CA GLY A 61 12.98 0.06 -18.03
C GLY A 61 11.54 -0.13 -18.49
N LEU A 62 10.70 -0.83 -17.70
CA LEU A 62 9.27 -1.01 -17.97
C LEU A 62 8.48 0.29 -17.75
N ILE A 63 8.97 1.16 -16.86
CA ILE A 63 8.41 2.48 -16.59
C ILE A 63 9.54 3.51 -16.48
N ALA A 64 9.29 4.76 -16.86
CA ALA A 64 10.29 5.82 -16.83
C ALA A 64 10.57 6.31 -15.42
N ARG A 65 9.54 6.45 -14.57
CA ARG A 65 9.70 6.92 -13.19
C ARG A 65 8.56 6.45 -12.29
N TYR A 66 8.93 6.08 -11.06
CA TYR A 66 7.98 5.82 -9.98
C TYR A 66 8.05 6.93 -8.91
N ASP A 67 6.90 7.42 -8.46
CA ASP A 67 6.78 8.48 -7.46
C ASP A 67 6.09 7.95 -6.20
N GLY A 68 6.89 7.52 -5.23
CA GLY A 68 6.39 7.00 -3.96
C GLY A 68 5.73 8.06 -3.07
N ALA A 69 6.13 9.33 -3.16
CA ALA A 69 5.54 10.40 -2.35
C ALA A 69 4.09 10.66 -2.77
N PHE A 70 3.82 10.57 -4.07
CA PHE A 70 2.46 10.72 -4.58
C PHE A 70 1.55 9.55 -4.16
N PHE A 71 2.09 8.32 -4.10
CA PHE A 71 1.37 7.19 -3.51
C PHE A 71 1.12 7.40 -2.01
N ALA A 72 2.06 7.96 -1.25
CA ALA A 72 1.88 8.23 0.17
C ALA A 72 0.67 9.15 0.43
N ALA A 73 0.54 10.22 -0.35
CA ALA A 73 -0.61 11.13 -0.26
C ALA A 73 -1.94 10.40 -0.54
N LEU A 74 -1.96 9.55 -1.58
CA LEU A 74 -3.12 8.72 -1.90
C LEU A 74 -3.40 7.71 -0.78
N ALA A 75 -2.38 7.13 -0.17
CA ALA A 75 -2.52 6.17 0.91
C ALA A 75 -3.12 6.79 2.18
N VAL A 76 -2.75 8.03 2.50
CA VAL A 76 -3.34 8.77 3.62
C VAL A 76 -4.81 9.10 3.34
N ALA A 77 -5.12 9.64 2.15
CA ALA A 77 -6.48 10.00 1.77
C ALA A 77 -7.39 8.75 1.65
N GLY A 78 -6.92 7.73 0.96
CA GLY A 78 -7.59 6.44 0.78
C GLY A 78 -7.76 5.68 2.10
N GLY A 79 -6.76 5.73 2.98
CA GLY A 79 -6.83 5.16 4.33
C GLY A 79 -7.89 5.84 5.19
N ALA A 80 -7.94 7.17 5.20
CA ALA A 80 -8.97 7.91 5.91
C ALA A 80 -10.38 7.57 5.38
N TRP A 81 -10.54 7.45 4.05
CA TRP A 81 -11.81 7.09 3.44
C TRP A 81 -12.19 5.63 3.71
N GLN A 82 -11.24 4.70 3.60
CA GLN A 82 -11.44 3.30 3.94
C GLN A 82 -11.89 3.16 5.40
N TYR A 83 -11.20 3.82 6.34
CA TYR A 83 -11.56 3.80 7.75
C TYR A 83 -12.98 4.29 7.98
N ARG A 84 -13.35 5.45 7.43
CA ARG A 84 -14.71 6.00 7.54
C ARG A 84 -15.76 5.05 6.97
N THR A 85 -15.48 4.44 5.81
CA THR A 85 -16.41 3.51 5.14
C THR A 85 -16.53 2.21 5.91
N GLN A 86 -15.43 1.71 6.48
CA GLN A 86 -15.38 0.49 7.26
C GLN A 86 -16.15 0.63 8.59
N VAL A 87 -16.06 1.79 9.23
CA VAL A 87 -16.83 2.10 10.46
C VAL A 87 -18.31 2.32 10.17
N SER A 88 -18.68 2.96 9.05
CA SER A 88 -20.08 3.32 8.75
C SER A 88 -20.86 2.25 8.00
N ARG A 89 -20.20 1.46 7.15
CA ARG A 89 -20.85 0.54 6.21
C ARG A 89 -20.30 -0.88 6.25
N GLY A 90 -19.45 -1.18 7.23
CA GLY A 90 -18.86 -2.49 7.44
C GLY A 90 -17.59 -2.74 6.63
N ARG A 91 -16.92 -3.85 6.98
CA ARG A 91 -15.60 -4.24 6.48
C ARG A 91 -15.52 -4.39 4.97
N ASP A 92 -16.51 -5.02 4.35
CA ASP A 92 -16.47 -5.33 2.92
C ASP A 92 -16.43 -4.06 2.07
N ARG A 93 -17.26 -3.05 2.42
CA ARG A 93 -17.24 -1.76 1.72
C ARG A 93 -15.94 -0.99 1.95
N GLY A 94 -15.33 -1.10 3.13
CA GLY A 94 -14.00 -0.55 3.38
C GLY A 94 -12.94 -1.18 2.48
N LEU A 95 -12.97 -2.50 2.32
CA LEU A 95 -12.05 -3.21 1.43
C LEU A 95 -12.27 -2.83 -0.04
N THR A 96 -13.51 -2.57 -0.46
CA THR A 96 -13.77 -2.03 -1.81
C THR A 96 -13.04 -0.71 -2.04
N VAL A 97 -13.03 0.20 -1.05
CA VAL A 97 -12.30 1.48 -1.15
C VAL A 97 -10.79 1.24 -1.29
N PHE A 98 -10.24 0.28 -0.53
CA PHE A 98 -8.83 -0.10 -0.67
C PHE A 98 -8.51 -0.57 -2.09
N VAL A 99 -9.28 -1.53 -2.61
CA VAL A 99 -9.08 -2.09 -3.96
C VAL A 99 -9.25 -1.00 -5.03
N ALA A 100 -10.28 -0.16 -4.92
CA ALA A 100 -10.48 0.96 -5.82
C ALA A 100 -9.28 1.93 -5.80
N GLY A 101 -8.71 2.19 -4.62
CA GLY A 101 -7.48 2.98 -4.48
C GLY A 101 -6.27 2.34 -5.16
N GLN A 102 -6.10 1.01 -5.06
CA GLN A 102 -5.02 0.30 -5.76
C GLN A 102 -5.18 0.39 -7.28
N LEU A 103 -6.40 0.19 -7.80
CA LEU A 103 -6.70 0.29 -9.23
C LEU A 103 -6.50 1.71 -9.75
N LEU A 104 -6.98 2.72 -9.01
CA LEU A 104 -6.78 4.12 -9.34
C LEU A 104 -5.28 4.46 -9.43
N TRP A 105 -4.49 3.97 -8.47
CA TRP A 105 -3.05 4.19 -8.48
C TRP A 105 -2.37 3.52 -9.68
N LEU A 106 -2.76 2.28 -10.02
CA LEU A 106 -2.26 1.61 -11.22
C LEU A 106 -2.51 2.46 -12.48
N VAL A 107 -3.73 2.98 -12.65
CA VAL A 107 -4.07 3.86 -13.76
C VAL A 107 -3.19 5.12 -13.77
N VAL A 108 -2.98 5.75 -12.61
CA VAL A 108 -2.08 6.92 -12.49
C VAL A 108 -0.65 6.59 -12.91
N VAL A 109 -0.11 5.45 -12.47
CA VAL A 109 1.23 5.00 -12.84
C VAL A 109 1.32 4.77 -14.35
N MET A 110 0.32 4.11 -14.95
CA MET A 110 0.27 3.89 -16.39
C MET A 110 0.19 5.21 -17.17
N ALA A 111 -0.68 6.14 -16.72
CA ALA A 111 -0.84 7.45 -17.35
C ALA A 111 0.46 8.25 -17.35
N ARG A 112 1.15 8.32 -16.20
CA ARG A 112 2.41 9.05 -16.05
C ARG A 112 3.57 8.47 -16.85
N ASN A 113 3.47 7.19 -17.21
CA ASN A 113 4.49 6.50 -18.01
C ASN A 113 4.07 6.32 -19.47
N GLY A 114 2.99 6.98 -19.91
CA GLY A 114 2.55 6.96 -21.32
C GLY A 114 1.96 5.62 -21.78
N LEU A 115 1.53 4.76 -20.86
CA LEU A 115 1.05 3.40 -21.16
C LEU A 115 -0.45 3.32 -21.44
N LEU A 116 -1.20 4.42 -21.31
CA LEU A 116 -2.66 4.45 -21.49
C LEU A 116 -3.11 4.96 -22.86
N ILE A 117 -2.22 5.57 -23.64
CA ILE A 117 -2.50 6.15 -24.94
C ILE A 117 -1.41 5.62 -25.88
N PRO A 118 -1.77 5.02 -27.04
CA PRO A 118 -0.81 4.44 -27.99
C PRO A 118 0.10 5.49 -28.63
#